data_AF-A0A371YV08-F1
#
_entry.id   AF-A0A371YV08-F1
#
_cell.length_a   1.000
_cell.length_b   1.000
_cell.length_c   1.000
_cell.angle_alpha   90.00
_cell.angle_beta   90.00
_cell.angle_gamma   90.00
#
_symmetry.space_group_name_H-M   'P 1'
#
loop_
_entity.id
_entity.type
_entity.pdbx_description
1 polymer ?
#
loop_
_entity_poly.entity_id
_entity_poly.type
_entity_poly.pdbx_seq_one_letter_code
_entity_poly.pdbx_strand_id
1 'polypeptide(L)'
;MKGFFAVAVLFMGCALTACQSTSPTVDGKTHQYTVKQSCPTLMEMNTGETLVFSAPENPSTGYQWKLVQPLKNFKIEETFLQNDVEEGTVGAGGTKVFRFTALKAGQDYIELIHVRPWESSQQPNQQWQCRIRIS
;
A
#
# COMPACT_ATOMS: atom_id res chain seq x y z
N MET A 1 -68.12 -20.47 3.81
CA MET A 1 -67.50 -20.03 5.08
C MET A 1 -66.19 -20.80 5.21
N LYS A 2 -65.06 -20.15 4.91
CA LYS A 2 -63.97 -19.81 5.87
C LYS A 2 -63.43 -21.06 6.58
N GLY A 3 -62.19 -21.50 6.46
CA GLY A 3 -60.96 -21.03 5.81
C GLY A 3 -59.84 -21.86 6.45
N PHE A 4 -58.88 -22.36 5.67
CA PHE A 4 -57.68 -23.00 6.22
C PHE A 4 -56.48 -22.11 5.91
N PHE A 5 -55.96 -21.47 6.96
CA PHE A 5 -54.72 -20.71 6.94
C PHE A 5 -53.55 -21.70 6.89
N ALA A 6 -52.79 -21.70 5.79
CA ALA A 6 -51.46 -22.33 5.74
C ALA A 6 -50.41 -21.26 6.04
N VAL A 7 -49.68 -21.46 7.14
CA VAL A 7 -48.62 -20.58 7.63
C VAL A 7 -47.32 -20.84 6.87
N ALA A 8 -46.68 -19.72 6.52
CA ALA A 8 -45.34 -19.47 6.01
C ALA A 8 -44.24 -20.50 6.32
N VAL A 9 -43.36 -20.72 5.34
CA VAL A 9 -41.90 -20.65 5.55
C VAL A 9 -41.25 -20.02 4.30
N LEU A 10 -40.96 -18.73 4.36
CA LEU A 10 -40.07 -18.05 3.42
C LEU A 10 -38.63 -18.23 3.94
N PHE A 11 -37.91 -19.20 3.39
CA PHE A 11 -36.47 -19.31 3.59
C PHE A 11 -35.77 -18.17 2.84
N MET A 12 -35.65 -17.02 3.50
CA MET A 12 -34.81 -15.93 3.03
C MET A 12 -33.35 -16.28 3.36
N GLY A 13 -32.71 -16.98 2.43
CA GLY A 13 -31.28 -17.27 2.48
C GLY A 13 -30.50 -15.96 2.42
N CYS A 14 -29.99 -15.51 3.56
CA CYS A 14 -29.06 -14.39 3.64
C CYS A 14 -27.71 -14.87 3.09
N ALA A 15 -27.48 -14.64 1.80
CA ALA A 15 -26.17 -14.86 1.20
C ALA A 15 -25.21 -13.81 1.78
N LEU A 16 -24.40 -14.22 2.76
CA LEU A 16 -23.26 -13.44 3.23
C LEU A 16 -22.22 -13.44 2.12
N THR A 17 -22.29 -12.44 1.25
CA THR A 17 -21.25 -12.18 0.25
C THR A 17 -19.99 -11.75 0.99
N ALA A 18 -19.11 -12.71 1.27
CA ALA A 18 -17.78 -12.42 1.77
C ALA A 18 -17.00 -11.68 0.68
N CYS A 19 -16.84 -10.36 0.83
CA CYS A 19 -15.92 -9.59 0.00
C CYS A 19 -14.49 -10.07 0.29
N GLN A 20 -14.01 -11.04 -0.49
CA GLN A 20 -12.61 -11.46 -0.44
C GLN A 20 -11.75 -10.33 -1.02
N SER A 21 -11.04 -9.63 -0.15
CA SER A 21 -10.05 -8.63 -0.55
C SER A 21 -8.80 -9.37 -1.02
N THR A 22 -8.67 -9.60 -2.33
CA THR A 22 -7.48 -10.25 -2.88
C THR A 22 -6.28 -9.30 -2.73
N SER A 23 -5.35 -9.66 -1.84
CA SER A 23 -4.08 -8.94 -1.71
C SER A 23 -3.23 -9.19 -2.95
N PRO A 24 -2.56 -8.16 -3.52
CA PRO A 24 -1.68 -8.33 -4.67
C PRO A 24 -0.34 -8.94 -4.20
N THR A 25 -0.31 -10.26 -4.00
CA THR A 25 0.94 -10.99 -3.71
C THR A 25 1.50 -11.61 -4.97
N VAL A 26 2.77 -11.33 -5.31
CA VAL A 26 3.40 -11.87 -6.53
C VAL A 26 3.85 -13.33 -6.37
N ASP A 27 4.25 -13.71 -5.16
CA ASP A 27 4.79 -15.03 -4.80
C ASP A 27 4.19 -15.56 -3.48
N GLY A 28 3.12 -14.92 -2.98
CA GLY A 28 2.53 -15.19 -1.67
C GLY A 28 3.31 -14.62 -0.48
N LYS A 29 4.47 -13.98 -0.70
CA LYS A 29 5.30 -13.36 0.36
C LYS A 29 5.57 -11.88 0.13
N THR A 30 5.40 -11.41 -1.10
CA THR A 30 5.68 -10.04 -1.52
C THR A 30 4.39 -9.35 -1.93
N HIS A 31 3.98 -8.36 -1.14
CA HIS A 31 2.83 -7.50 -1.42
C HIS A 31 3.28 -6.28 -2.21
N GLN A 32 2.70 -6.05 -3.39
CA GLN A 32 3.09 -4.92 -4.24
C GLN A 32 2.02 -3.84 -4.30
N TYR A 33 2.44 -2.60 -4.09
CA TYR A 33 1.60 -1.41 -4.16
C TYR A 33 2.22 -0.35 -5.05
N THR A 34 1.36 0.39 -5.72
CA THR A 34 1.68 1.63 -6.40
C THR A 34 0.93 2.79 -5.75
N VAL A 35 1.34 4.02 -6.06
CA VAL A 35 0.63 5.24 -5.60
C VAL A 35 -0.88 5.25 -5.93
N LYS A 36 -1.32 4.49 -6.94
CA LYS A 36 -2.74 4.39 -7.33
C LYS A 36 -3.56 3.41 -6.49
N GLN A 37 -2.92 2.55 -5.70
CA GLN A 37 -3.56 1.49 -4.95
C GLN A 37 -3.61 1.83 -3.47
N SER A 38 -4.79 1.75 -2.86
CA SER A 38 -4.93 1.89 -1.42
C SER A 38 -4.51 0.62 -0.69
N CYS A 39 -3.84 0.76 0.46
CA CYS A 39 -3.68 -0.34 1.40
C CYS A 39 -5.04 -0.68 2.05
N PRO A 40 -5.30 -1.96 2.40
CA PRO A 40 -6.47 -2.32 3.20
C PRO A 40 -6.47 -1.58 4.55
N THR A 41 -7.63 -1.56 5.22
CA THR A 41 -7.78 -0.94 6.55
C THR A 41 -6.76 -1.46 7.57
N LEU A 42 -6.47 -2.76 7.50
CA LEU A 42 -5.38 -3.40 8.22
C LEU A 42 -4.75 -4.43 7.30
N MET A 43 -3.46 -4.27 7.06
CA MET A 43 -2.65 -5.24 6.33
C MET A 43 -2.08 -6.25 7.31
N GLU A 44 -2.37 -7.52 7.09
CA GLU A 44 -1.80 -8.63 7.86
C GLU A 44 -0.61 -9.18 7.09
N MET A 45 0.52 -9.31 7.78
CA MET A 45 1.77 -9.87 7.26
C MET A 45 2.37 -10.86 8.26
N ASN A 46 3.21 -11.76 7.78
CA ASN A 46 4.06 -12.62 8.60
C ASN A 46 5.50 -12.13 8.62
N THR A 47 6.23 -12.48 9.67
CA THR A 47 7.69 -12.27 9.70
C THR A 47 8.37 -12.91 8.47
N GLY A 48 9.21 -12.14 7.79
CA GLY A 48 9.90 -12.52 6.54
C GLY A 48 9.18 -12.10 5.25
N GLU A 49 7.90 -11.73 5.33
CA GLU A 49 7.18 -11.15 4.18
C GLU A 49 7.69 -9.74 3.86
N THR A 50 7.44 -9.31 2.63
CA THR A 50 7.89 -8.02 2.12
C THR A 50 6.73 -7.22 1.55
N LEU A 51 6.67 -5.93 1.86
CA LEU A 51 5.84 -4.97 1.17
C LEU A 51 6.72 -4.10 0.27
N VAL A 52 6.35 -3.99 -1.00
CA VAL A 52 7.01 -3.11 -1.98
C VAL A 52 6.05 -2.01 -2.37
N PHE A 53 6.47 -0.76 -2.22
CA PHE A 53 5.78 0.40 -2.74
C PHE A 53 6.60 1.03 -3.87
N SER A 54 5.96 1.25 -5.02
CA SER A 54 6.57 1.87 -6.19
C SER A 54 5.78 3.09 -6.65
N ALA A 55 6.45 4.22 -6.81
CA ALA A 55 5.82 5.44 -7.30
C ALA A 55 6.71 6.18 -8.31
N PRO A 56 6.12 6.81 -9.34
CA PRO A 56 6.86 7.71 -10.21
C PRO A 56 7.50 8.85 -9.40
N GLU A 57 8.74 9.18 -9.73
CA GLU A 57 9.49 10.28 -9.13
C GLU A 57 10.36 10.95 -10.19
N ASN A 58 10.39 12.29 -10.20
CA ASN A 58 11.35 13.03 -11.00
C ASN A 58 12.19 13.94 -10.10
N PRO A 59 13.41 13.52 -9.71
CA PRO A 59 14.27 14.28 -8.81
C PRO A 59 14.60 15.70 -9.30
N SER A 60 14.59 15.95 -10.62
CA SER A 60 14.84 17.29 -11.18
C SER A 60 13.77 18.32 -10.82
N THR A 61 12.57 17.87 -10.45
CA THR A 61 11.47 18.74 -9.99
C THR A 61 11.60 19.11 -8.52
N GLY A 62 12.54 18.49 -7.80
CA GLY A 62 12.75 18.61 -6.38
C GLY A 62 11.76 17.85 -5.49
N TYR A 63 10.70 17.28 -6.06
CA TYR A 63 9.80 16.41 -5.32
C TYR A 63 10.43 15.04 -5.10
N GLN A 64 10.25 14.51 -3.89
CA GLN A 64 10.76 13.21 -3.47
C GLN A 64 9.73 12.52 -2.57
N TRP A 65 9.60 11.20 -2.73
CA TRP A 65 8.88 10.37 -1.79
C TRP A 65 9.74 10.12 -0.54
N LYS A 66 9.12 10.27 0.62
CA LYS A 66 9.78 10.10 1.92
C LYS A 66 8.92 9.30 2.87
N LEU A 67 9.57 8.41 3.62
CA LEU A 67 9.00 7.82 4.81
C LEU A 67 8.98 8.84 5.95
N VAL A 68 7.81 9.06 6.53
CA VAL A 68 7.62 10.10 7.56
C VAL A 68 8.23 9.69 8.89
N GLN A 69 8.04 8.44 9.31
CA GLN A 69 8.51 7.95 10.60
C GLN A 69 9.32 6.66 10.43
N PRO A 70 10.40 6.48 11.22
CA PRO A 70 11.12 5.21 11.24
C PRO A 70 10.22 4.09 11.75
N LEU A 71 10.32 2.92 11.12
CA LEU A 71 9.56 1.72 11.52
C LEU A 71 10.44 0.82 12.39
N LYS A 72 9.83 0.15 13.37
CA LYS A 72 10.59 -0.65 14.35
C LYS A 72 10.71 -2.11 13.96
N ASN A 73 9.74 -2.63 13.20
CA ASN A 73 9.61 -4.05 12.90
C ASN A 73 10.06 -4.41 11.48
N PHE A 74 10.60 -3.45 10.72
CA PHE A 74 10.97 -3.63 9.32
C PHE A 74 12.46 -3.35 9.06
N LYS A 75 13.04 -4.09 8.11
CA LYS A 75 14.19 -3.62 7.32
C LYS A 75 13.64 -2.79 6.16
N ILE A 76 14.23 -1.62 5.92
CA ILE A 76 13.78 -0.69 4.89
C ILE A 76 14.90 -0.49 3.88
N GLU A 77 14.60 -0.66 2.60
CA GLU A 77 15.50 -0.40 1.48
C GLU A 77 14.83 0.58 0.52
N GLU A 78 15.56 1.60 0.09
CA GLU A 78 15.08 2.62 -0.84
C GLU A 78 15.94 2.64 -2.09
N THR A 79 15.31 2.55 -3.26
CA THR A 79 16.00 2.59 -4.55
C THR A 79 15.28 3.54 -5.50
N PHE A 80 16.05 4.30 -6.28
CA PHE A 80 15.52 5.05 -7.43
C PHE A 80 15.95 4.35 -8.71
N LEU A 81 14.98 3.99 -9.55
CA LEU A 81 15.19 3.38 -10.86
C LEU A 81 14.89 4.42 -11.92
N GLN A 82 15.93 4.99 -12.52
CA GLN A 82 15.76 5.93 -13.63
C GLN A 82 15.11 5.23 -14.83
N ASN A 83 14.22 5.93 -15.54
CA ASN A 83 13.66 5.41 -16.78
C ASN A 83 14.75 5.32 -17.86
N ASP A 84 14.61 4.33 -18.74
CA ASP A 84 15.42 4.24 -19.94
C ASP A 84 15.07 5.39 -20.89
N VAL A 85 16.07 6.19 -21.24
CA VAL A 85 15.95 7.42 -22.05
C VAL A 85 17.17 7.55 -22.94
N GLU A 86 17.06 8.33 -24.01
CA GLU A 86 18.19 8.59 -24.90
C GLU A 86 19.38 9.19 -24.14
N GLU A 87 20.58 8.78 -24.54
CA GLU A 87 21.82 9.27 -23.95
C GLU A 87 21.90 10.81 -24.07
N GLY A 88 22.27 11.47 -22.97
CA GLY A 88 22.28 12.93 -22.89
C GLY A 88 20.94 13.57 -22.47
N THR A 89 19.88 12.79 -22.24
CA THR A 89 18.63 13.32 -21.68
C THR A 89 18.84 13.80 -20.24
N VAL A 90 18.69 15.10 -20.01
CA VAL A 90 18.77 15.71 -18.68
C VAL A 90 17.39 15.73 -18.03
N GLY A 91 17.31 15.44 -16.73
CA GLY A 91 16.07 15.53 -15.96
C GLY A 91 15.12 14.35 -16.15
N ALA A 92 15.64 13.21 -16.61
CA ALA A 92 14.89 11.98 -16.73
C ALA A 92 14.29 11.56 -15.38
N GLY A 93 12.97 11.35 -15.38
CA GLY A 93 12.28 10.77 -14.24
C GLY A 93 12.59 9.28 -14.09
N GLY A 94 11.98 8.69 -13.08
CA GLY A 94 12.12 7.28 -12.76
C GLY A 94 11.03 6.81 -11.81
N THR A 95 11.31 5.72 -11.14
CA THR A 95 10.46 5.11 -10.12
C THR A 95 11.23 5.04 -8.81
N LYS A 96 10.68 5.65 -7.76
CA LYS A 96 11.12 5.42 -6.39
C LYS A 96 10.48 4.14 -5.88
N VAL A 97 11.29 3.26 -5.30
CA VAL A 97 10.87 1.98 -4.75
C VAL A 97 11.27 1.92 -3.28
N PHE A 98 10.30 1.63 -2.42
CA PHE A 98 10.52 1.29 -1.03
C PHE A 98 10.26 -0.21 -0.85
N ARG A 99 11.19 -0.92 -0.22
CA ARG A 99 11.05 -2.33 0.14
C ARG A 99 11.11 -2.48 1.66
N PHE A 100 10.02 -2.93 2.24
CA PHE A 100 9.84 -3.15 3.67
C PHE A 100 9.80 -4.64 3.96
N THR A 101 10.86 -5.21 4.52
CA THR A 101 10.89 -6.63 4.93
C THR A 101 10.58 -6.75 6.41
N ALA A 102 9.52 -7.47 6.75
CA ALA A 102 9.10 -7.69 8.14
C ALA A 102 10.14 -8.56 8.88
N LEU A 103 10.69 -8.02 9.96
CA LEU A 103 11.73 -8.69 10.76
C LEU A 103 11.20 -9.30 12.05
N LYS A 104 10.13 -8.73 12.61
CA LYS A 104 9.59 -9.10 13.93
C LYS A 104 8.08 -8.90 13.95
N ALA A 105 7.39 -9.74 14.73
CA ALA A 105 5.97 -9.54 15.02
C ALA A 105 5.74 -8.20 15.75
N GLY A 106 4.62 -7.55 15.46
CA GLY A 106 4.31 -6.22 15.98
C GLY A 106 3.28 -5.48 15.14
N GLN A 107 3.16 -4.18 15.38
CA GLN A 107 2.36 -3.27 14.57
C GLN A 107 3.20 -2.07 14.19
N ASP A 108 3.02 -1.61 12.96
CA ASP A 108 3.67 -0.41 12.42
C ASP A 108 2.70 0.31 11.48
N TYR A 109 3.00 1.57 11.21
CA TYR A 109 2.23 2.41 10.29
C TYR A 109 3.18 3.03 9.27
N ILE A 110 3.05 2.59 8.02
CA ILE A 110 3.81 3.16 6.92
C ILE A 110 3.09 4.39 6.44
N GLU A 111 3.80 5.52 6.43
CA GLU A 111 3.33 6.77 5.85
C GLU A 111 4.42 7.30 4.90
N LEU A 112 4.07 7.32 3.61
CA LEU A 112 4.90 7.85 2.54
C LEU A 112 4.28 9.15 2.03
N ILE A 113 5.07 10.21 1.96
CA ILE A 113 4.65 11.51 1.46
C ILE A 113 5.53 11.96 0.29
N HIS A 114 4.94 12.63 -0.68
CA HIS A 114 5.65 13.22 -1.81
C HIS A 114 5.75 14.73 -1.63
N VAL A 115 6.96 15.21 -1.38
CA VAL A 115 7.22 16.59 -0.92
C VAL A 115 8.52 17.13 -1.49
N ARG A 116 8.65 18.46 -1.48
CA ARG A 116 9.94 19.15 -1.57
C ARG A 116 10.48 19.37 -0.15
N PRO A 117 11.59 18.74 0.26
CA PRO A 117 12.03 18.80 1.65
C PRO A 117 12.31 20.21 2.19
N TRP A 118 12.63 21.18 1.32
CA TRP A 118 12.89 22.57 1.68
C TRP A 118 11.64 23.45 1.75
N GLU A 119 10.47 22.98 1.31
CA GLU A 119 9.21 23.73 1.36
C GLU A 119 8.40 23.36 2.60
N SER A 120 8.86 23.80 3.78
CA SER A 120 8.34 23.36 5.08
C SER A 120 6.86 23.69 5.37
N SER A 121 6.25 24.57 4.59
CA SER A 121 4.85 25.01 4.79
C SER A 121 3.85 24.39 3.80
N GLN A 122 4.29 23.57 2.86
CA GLN A 122 3.40 22.96 1.88
C GLN A 122 2.93 21.57 2.31
N GLN A 123 1.65 21.29 2.09
CA GLN A 123 1.11 19.94 2.25
C GLN A 123 1.70 19.01 1.18
N PRO A 124 1.91 17.72 1.48
CA PRO A 124 2.29 16.75 0.47
C PRO A 124 1.31 16.75 -0.69
N ASN A 125 1.82 16.75 -1.91
CA ASN A 125 0.95 16.70 -3.10
C ASN A 125 0.37 15.30 -3.31
N GLN A 126 1.03 14.27 -2.74
CA GLN A 126 0.58 12.89 -2.70
C GLN A 126 1.01 12.25 -1.38
N GLN A 127 0.22 11.28 -0.94
CA GLN A 127 0.50 10.48 0.25
C GLN A 127 0.01 9.05 0.04
N TRP A 128 0.68 8.11 0.67
CA TRP A 128 0.26 6.71 0.74
C TRP A 128 0.47 6.18 2.15
N GLN A 129 -0.53 5.50 2.68
CA GLN A 129 -0.58 5.09 4.09
C GLN A 129 -1.01 3.64 4.20
N CYS A 130 -0.40 2.92 5.14
CA CYS A 130 -0.72 1.51 5.37
C CYS A 130 -0.51 1.12 6.83
N ARG A 131 -1.58 0.69 7.48
CA ARG A 131 -1.52 0.13 8.84
C ARG A 131 -1.23 -1.36 8.73
N ILE A 132 -0.18 -1.81 9.40
CA ILE A 132 0.30 -3.18 9.28
C ILE A 132 0.34 -3.86 10.65
N ARG A 133 -0.10 -5.11 10.68
CA ARG A 133 0.14 -6.06 11.77
C ARG A 133 1.00 -7.19 11.23
N ILE A 134 2.11 -7.46 11.92
CA ILE A 134 3.02 -8.55 11.64
C ILE A 134 2.81 -9.64 12.70
N SER A 135 2.58 -10.87 12.27
CA SER A 135 2.50 -12.07 13.12
C SER A 135 3.74 -12.95 13.03
#